data_AF-A0A1M7PCZ1-F1
#
_entry.id   AF-A0A1M7PCZ1-F1
#
_cell.length_a   1.000
_cell.length_b   1.000
_cell.length_c   1.000
_cell.angle_alpha   90.00
_cell.angle_beta   90.00
_cell.angle_gamma   90.00
#
_symmetry.space_group_name_H-M   'P 1'
#
loop_
_entity.id
_entity.type
_entity.pdbx_description
1 polymer ?
#
loop_
_entity_poly.entity_id
_entity_poly.type
_entity_poly.pdbx_seq_one_letter_code
_entity_poly.pdbx_strand_id
1 'polypeptide(L)'
;MAITSAQVQQLYVAYLGRAADKAGLDYWLNELNGSTTAPATLTLEDLRSNFVNEQTEYQDAYAGLTRSETVSKIYLQLFGHSADAAGLTYWTTGGGATVATDQLLVAFVNGAGATDAKIVANKVLVAEVYTSTAGSNYVADDAKSVLANVTDSTASVTTALTNLGNLPGIALPANVALLKAADAATAAVTAYETSKVASLVSLNDKVVALNADYSANLASVADGNDTNTTVDYAEAVNAIANATALRTAISASTTTQLSTASTTAAEKVAADRADLIAKDPNAVTKINAYNAAVAADAKVVDVDATAKANGVAAFDGLLTVTANKTAFDAAVTSYKTASGSTATITDAAGLYTELLASAGNTAKLAQLDTAFNTGAYASNYTSLKTLSTTEATKDASEAAVTTAADAVSSVVTTSTYVADSVAATAAAKILADAQAADALVAQGTAETTAHTAVVQSSVDANAAVTANTAIKDFDGGVAVNGDAQGTVAELFHFSAIKAADDFTLANFTKGDAIYVGEGHTFNSNVTIGTDGFAVGTNVAVKEVYFTQATAGGDVSVNIETNAVGQTAGTGTTDNVAVITLTGVTSLSDVSFANGVITTTHVA
;
A
#
# COMPACT_ATOMS: atom_id res chain seq x y z
N MET A 1 -7.64 -2.70 5.98
CA MET A 1 -6.92 -1.50 6.45
C MET A 1 -7.92 -0.36 6.51
N ALA A 2 -7.73 0.59 7.43
CA ALA A 2 -8.62 1.75 7.51
C ALA A 2 -8.42 2.66 6.28
N ILE A 3 -9.52 3.10 5.68
CA ILE A 3 -9.56 4.15 4.66
C ILE A 3 -9.33 5.50 5.35
N THR A 4 -8.49 6.33 4.74
CA THR A 4 -8.09 7.63 5.31
C THR A 4 -9.02 8.76 4.84
N SER A 5 -9.11 9.83 5.62
CA SER A 5 -9.83 11.05 5.22
C SER A 5 -9.24 11.63 3.93
N ALA A 6 -7.92 11.56 3.76
CA ALA A 6 -7.23 11.99 2.56
C ALA A 6 -7.73 11.26 1.30
N GLN A 7 -8.01 9.95 1.37
CA GLN A 7 -8.57 9.19 0.24
C GLN A 7 -9.99 9.64 -0.13
N VAL A 8 -10.79 10.03 0.86
CA VAL A 8 -12.13 10.58 0.63
C VAL A 8 -12.03 12.00 0.05
N GLN A 9 -11.17 12.86 0.61
CA GLN A 9 -10.92 14.21 0.09
C GLN A 9 -10.44 14.17 -1.36
N GLN A 10 -9.58 13.22 -1.74
CA GLN A 10 -9.15 13.04 -3.13
C GLN A 10 -10.33 12.89 -4.09
N LEU A 11 -11.42 12.21 -3.68
CA LEU A 11 -12.64 12.08 -4.51
C LEU A 11 -13.36 13.42 -4.67
N TYR A 12 -13.54 14.17 -3.58
CA TYR A 12 -14.15 15.49 -3.61
C TYR A 12 -13.33 16.48 -4.46
N VAL A 13 -12.00 16.47 -4.30
CA VAL A 13 -11.08 17.29 -5.09
C VAL A 13 -11.15 16.90 -6.57
N ALA A 14 -11.07 15.61 -6.88
CA ALA A 14 -10.98 15.13 -8.26
C ALA A 14 -12.26 15.30 -9.07
N TYR A 15 -13.42 14.99 -8.45
CA TYR A 15 -14.69 14.96 -9.15
C TYR A 15 -15.47 16.26 -8.96
N LEU A 16 -15.41 16.89 -7.79
CA LEU A 16 -16.23 18.07 -7.47
C LEU A 16 -15.41 19.37 -7.41
N GLY A 17 -14.07 19.28 -7.43
CA GLY A 17 -13.17 20.44 -7.38
C GLY A 17 -13.24 21.23 -6.07
N ARG A 18 -13.67 20.60 -4.98
CA ARG A 18 -13.89 21.22 -3.67
C ARG A 18 -13.49 20.30 -2.54
N ALA A 19 -13.36 20.85 -1.34
CA ALA A 19 -13.25 20.04 -0.12
C ALA A 19 -14.61 19.41 0.25
N ALA A 20 -14.57 18.31 1.01
CA ALA A 20 -15.75 17.76 1.66
C ALA A 20 -16.29 18.70 2.74
N ASP A 21 -17.59 18.63 3.05
CA ASP A 21 -18.09 19.18 4.30
C ASP A 21 -17.82 18.19 5.45
N LYS A 22 -17.76 18.69 6.69
CA LYS A 22 -17.37 17.86 7.83
C LYS A 22 -18.33 16.69 8.09
N ALA A 23 -19.64 16.92 7.98
CA ALA A 23 -20.63 15.88 8.24
C ALA A 23 -20.61 14.79 7.17
N GLY A 24 -20.45 15.18 5.90
CA GLY A 24 -20.29 14.24 4.78
C GLY A 24 -19.00 13.43 4.89
N LEU A 25 -17.87 14.06 5.23
CA LEU A 25 -16.60 13.36 5.44
C LEU A 25 -16.72 12.31 6.56
N ASP A 26 -17.28 12.70 7.70
CA ASP A 26 -17.48 11.79 8.85
C ASP A 26 -18.42 10.64 8.49
N TYR A 27 -19.50 10.92 7.73
CA TYR A 27 -20.41 9.89 7.24
C TYR A 27 -19.67 8.85 6.40
N TRP A 28 -18.87 9.28 5.42
CA TRP A 28 -18.14 8.35 4.56
C TRP A 28 -17.10 7.53 5.33
N LEU A 29 -16.36 8.16 6.24
CA LEU A 29 -15.38 7.45 7.06
C LEU A 29 -16.04 6.39 7.94
N ASN A 30 -17.23 6.65 8.48
CA ASN A 30 -17.98 5.68 9.26
C ASN A 30 -18.48 4.50 8.40
N GLU A 31 -18.98 4.75 7.18
CA GLU A 31 -19.42 3.66 6.30
C GLU A 31 -18.23 2.80 5.80
N LEU A 32 -17.06 3.40 5.60
CA LEU A 32 -15.87 2.74 5.07
C LEU A 32 -15.04 2.00 6.14
N ASN A 33 -15.01 2.51 7.36
CA ASN A 33 -14.20 1.96 8.46
C ASN A 33 -15.03 1.28 9.55
N GLY A 34 -16.34 1.52 9.58
CA GLY A 34 -17.17 1.22 10.72
C GLY A 34 -16.99 2.24 11.85
N SER A 35 -17.73 2.02 12.92
CA SER A 35 -17.64 2.75 14.18
C SER A 35 -17.45 1.76 15.35
N THR A 36 -17.37 2.28 16.57
CA THR A 36 -17.35 1.44 17.77
C THR A 36 -18.64 0.61 17.95
N THR A 37 -19.71 0.94 17.23
CA THR A 37 -21.03 0.32 17.35
C THR A 37 -21.52 -0.39 16.08
N ALA A 38 -20.83 -0.25 14.95
CA ALA A 38 -21.21 -0.88 13.68
C ALA A 38 -19.98 -1.21 12.80
N PRO A 39 -19.96 -2.34 12.08
CA PRO A 39 -18.88 -2.65 11.14
C PRO A 39 -18.95 -1.79 9.87
N ALA A 40 -17.84 -1.73 9.12
CA ALA A 40 -17.81 -1.13 7.79
C ALA A 40 -18.83 -1.82 6.85
N THR A 41 -19.53 -1.03 6.06
CA THR A 41 -20.61 -1.43 5.15
C THR A 41 -20.24 -1.26 3.69
N LEU A 42 -19.29 -0.36 3.39
CA LEU A 42 -18.84 0.00 2.04
C LEU A 42 -17.34 -0.18 1.88
N THR A 43 -16.92 -0.38 0.64
CA THR A 43 -15.52 -0.27 0.23
C THR A 43 -15.24 1.08 -0.43
N LEU A 44 -13.96 1.46 -0.56
CA LEU A 44 -13.57 2.67 -1.30
C LEU A 44 -14.00 2.61 -2.78
N GLU A 45 -14.13 1.40 -3.34
CA GLU A 45 -14.67 1.20 -4.69
C GLU A 45 -16.16 1.53 -4.76
N ASP A 46 -16.94 1.08 -3.78
CA ASP A 46 -18.36 1.42 -3.69
C ASP A 46 -18.56 2.93 -3.57
N LEU A 47 -17.70 3.61 -2.80
CA LEU A 47 -17.73 5.07 -2.69
C LEU A 47 -17.41 5.76 -4.03
N ARG A 48 -16.39 5.30 -4.77
CA ARG A 48 -16.07 5.82 -6.11
C ARG A 48 -17.24 5.71 -7.07
N SER A 49 -17.86 4.53 -7.11
CA SER A 49 -19.04 4.27 -7.93
C SER A 49 -20.21 5.17 -7.51
N ASN A 50 -20.43 5.34 -6.20
CA ASN A 50 -21.47 6.22 -5.67
C ASN A 50 -21.29 7.68 -6.13
N PHE A 51 -20.06 8.20 -6.11
CA PHE A 51 -19.77 9.57 -6.58
C PHE A 51 -20.21 9.81 -8.02
N VAL A 52 -19.96 8.86 -8.91
CA VAL A 52 -20.25 9.01 -10.35
C VAL A 52 -21.70 8.71 -10.67
N ASN A 53 -22.32 7.76 -9.96
CA ASN A 53 -23.63 7.24 -10.32
C ASN A 53 -24.78 7.88 -9.53
N GLU A 54 -24.56 8.21 -8.25
CA GLU A 54 -25.64 8.57 -7.32
C GLU A 54 -25.62 10.06 -6.89
N GLN A 55 -24.48 10.74 -6.97
CA GLN A 55 -24.36 12.12 -6.50
C GLN A 55 -24.93 13.12 -7.52
N THR A 56 -25.98 13.86 -7.12
CA THR A 56 -26.60 14.88 -7.98
C THR A 56 -25.61 15.97 -8.40
N GLU A 57 -24.72 16.42 -7.51
CA GLU A 57 -23.70 17.43 -7.85
C GLU A 57 -22.74 16.94 -8.95
N TYR A 58 -22.40 15.65 -8.95
CA TYR A 58 -21.62 15.06 -10.04
C TYR A 58 -22.42 15.05 -11.34
N GLN A 59 -23.66 14.56 -11.31
CA GLN A 59 -24.51 14.51 -12.50
C GLN A 59 -24.69 15.90 -13.11
N ASP A 60 -24.98 16.93 -12.30
CA ASP A 60 -25.13 18.30 -12.77
C ASP A 60 -23.82 18.87 -13.35
N ALA A 61 -22.68 18.49 -12.77
CA ALA A 61 -21.37 18.94 -13.23
C ALA A 61 -20.90 18.25 -14.52
N TYR A 62 -21.31 17.00 -14.77
CA TYR A 62 -20.76 16.18 -15.87
C TYR A 62 -21.80 15.76 -16.93
N ALA A 63 -23.08 16.04 -16.72
CA ALA A 63 -24.14 15.69 -17.67
C ALA A 63 -23.88 16.30 -19.05
N GLY A 64 -23.98 15.47 -20.08
CA GLY A 64 -23.80 15.88 -21.48
C GLY A 64 -22.35 16.11 -21.91
N LEU A 65 -21.37 15.98 -21.01
CA LEU A 65 -19.95 16.07 -21.37
C LEU A 65 -19.52 14.83 -22.18
N THR A 66 -18.73 15.07 -23.22
CA THR A 66 -18.02 14.03 -23.94
C THR A 66 -16.89 13.46 -23.06
N ARG A 67 -16.38 12.28 -23.42
CA ARG A 67 -15.21 11.66 -22.75
C ARG A 67 -14.03 12.64 -22.64
N SER A 68 -13.74 13.38 -23.70
CA SER A 68 -12.65 14.36 -23.73
C SER A 68 -12.87 15.51 -22.74
N GLU A 69 -14.10 16.01 -22.64
CA GLU A 69 -14.46 17.08 -21.71
C GLU A 69 -14.43 16.59 -20.26
N THR A 70 -14.95 15.39 -19.98
CA THR A 70 -14.89 14.76 -18.66
C THR A 70 -13.44 14.58 -18.19
N VAL A 71 -12.57 14.01 -19.04
CA VAL A 71 -11.14 13.86 -18.73
C VAL A 71 -10.49 15.21 -18.47
N SER A 72 -10.73 16.20 -19.34
CA SER A 72 -10.13 17.54 -19.21
C SER A 72 -10.57 18.24 -17.93
N LYS A 73 -11.84 18.08 -17.55
CA LYS A 73 -12.40 18.68 -16.32
C LYS A 73 -11.78 18.07 -15.06
N ILE A 74 -11.67 16.74 -15.00
CA ILE A 74 -11.02 16.06 -13.87
C ILE A 74 -9.54 16.42 -13.79
N TYR A 75 -8.83 16.52 -14.92
CA TYR A 75 -7.43 16.99 -14.97
C TYR A 75 -7.28 18.39 -14.36
N LEU A 76 -8.14 19.32 -14.73
CA LEU A 76 -8.10 20.68 -14.19
C LEU A 76 -8.41 20.71 -12.69
N GLN A 77 -9.41 19.96 -12.25
CA GLN A 77 -9.79 19.89 -10.84
C GLN A 77 -8.69 19.24 -9.99
N LEU A 78 -8.12 18.13 -10.45
CA LEU A 78 -7.11 17.37 -9.73
C LEU A 78 -5.73 18.04 -9.81
N PHE A 79 -5.22 18.31 -11.00
CA PHE A 79 -3.84 18.80 -11.22
C PHE A 79 -3.74 20.30 -11.47
N GLY A 80 -4.84 21.02 -11.68
CA GLY A 80 -4.80 22.47 -11.93
C GLY A 80 -4.30 22.85 -13.32
N HIS A 81 -4.11 21.89 -14.23
CA HIS A 81 -3.78 22.12 -15.63
C HIS A 81 -4.48 21.11 -16.55
N SER A 82 -4.49 21.39 -17.85
CA SER A 82 -5.01 20.46 -18.85
C SER A 82 -4.03 19.31 -19.10
N ALA A 83 -4.56 18.13 -19.47
CA ALA A 83 -3.75 17.06 -20.03
C ALA A 83 -2.99 17.55 -21.27
N ASP A 84 -1.76 17.08 -21.47
CA ASP A 84 -1.06 17.27 -22.74
C ASP A 84 -1.77 16.50 -23.88
N ALA A 85 -1.37 16.78 -25.12
CA ALA A 85 -2.02 16.19 -26.30
C ALA A 85 -1.92 14.65 -26.36
N ALA A 86 -0.81 14.07 -25.89
CA ALA A 86 -0.60 12.63 -25.89
C ALA A 86 -1.42 11.98 -24.76
N GLY A 87 -1.42 12.56 -23.56
CA GLY A 87 -2.23 12.13 -22.42
C GLY A 87 -3.72 12.18 -22.74
N LEU A 88 -4.21 13.28 -23.32
CA LEU A 88 -5.62 13.40 -23.72
C LEU A 88 -5.99 12.34 -24.78
N THR A 89 -5.11 12.08 -25.75
CA THR A 89 -5.32 11.02 -26.76
C THR A 89 -5.39 9.64 -26.10
N TYR A 90 -4.50 9.36 -25.14
CA TYR A 90 -4.46 8.10 -24.41
C TYR A 90 -5.79 7.82 -23.66
N TRP A 91 -6.34 8.83 -22.99
CA TRP A 91 -7.58 8.69 -22.20
C TRP A 91 -8.87 8.68 -23.03
N THR A 92 -8.82 9.21 -24.25
CA THR A 92 -10.01 9.36 -25.11
C THR A 92 -10.12 8.26 -26.15
N THR A 93 -9.00 7.83 -26.75
CA THR A 93 -8.97 6.86 -27.86
C THR A 93 -7.93 5.76 -27.71
N GLY A 94 -6.95 5.94 -26.81
CA GLY A 94 -5.91 4.95 -26.52
C GLY A 94 -6.32 3.94 -25.45
N GLY A 95 -5.32 3.39 -24.75
CA GLY A 95 -5.52 2.36 -23.72
C GLY A 95 -6.35 2.82 -22.51
N GLY A 96 -6.43 4.12 -22.27
CA GLY A 96 -7.26 4.71 -21.21
C GLY A 96 -8.74 4.92 -21.60
N ALA A 97 -9.11 4.69 -22.87
CA ALA A 97 -10.46 4.94 -23.35
C ALA A 97 -11.53 4.06 -22.70
N THR A 98 -11.16 2.85 -22.27
CA THR A 98 -12.06 1.89 -21.62
C THR A 98 -12.05 1.95 -20.10
N VAL A 99 -11.25 2.82 -19.50
CA VAL A 99 -11.25 3.03 -18.05
C VAL A 99 -12.55 3.72 -17.67
N ALA A 100 -13.34 3.03 -16.84
CA ALA A 100 -14.61 3.53 -16.32
C ALA A 100 -14.41 4.86 -15.59
N THR A 101 -15.43 5.73 -15.64
CA THR A 101 -15.30 7.10 -15.15
C THR A 101 -15.01 7.18 -13.65
N ASP A 102 -15.58 6.27 -12.87
CA ASP A 102 -15.33 6.10 -11.43
C ASP A 102 -13.90 5.63 -11.11
N GLN A 103 -13.22 4.98 -12.06
CA GLN A 103 -11.82 4.55 -11.94
C GLN A 103 -10.80 5.57 -12.44
N LEU A 104 -11.23 6.68 -13.06
CA LEU A 104 -10.32 7.68 -13.61
C LEU A 104 -9.41 8.29 -12.54
N LEU A 105 -9.95 8.62 -11.36
CA LEU A 105 -9.14 9.15 -10.27
C LEU A 105 -7.98 8.22 -9.92
N VAL A 106 -8.28 6.94 -9.73
CA VAL A 106 -7.27 5.93 -9.38
C VAL A 106 -6.22 5.85 -10.48
N ALA A 107 -6.65 5.82 -11.74
CA ALA A 107 -5.74 5.76 -12.88
C ALA A 107 -4.88 7.02 -13.01
N PHE A 108 -5.43 8.20 -12.75
CA PHE A 108 -4.72 9.48 -12.83
C PHE A 108 -3.72 9.63 -11.70
N VAL A 109 -4.08 9.29 -10.45
CA VAL A 109 -3.15 9.33 -9.32
C VAL A 109 -2.03 8.31 -9.50
N ASN A 110 -2.33 7.10 -9.98
CA ASN A 110 -1.30 6.09 -10.25
C ASN A 110 -0.39 6.47 -11.43
N GLY A 111 -0.90 7.25 -12.39
CA GLY A 111 -0.14 7.76 -13.53
C GLY A 111 0.48 9.14 -13.32
N ALA A 112 0.30 9.74 -12.15
CA ALA A 112 0.75 11.10 -11.86
C ALA A 112 2.28 11.16 -11.79
N GLY A 113 2.87 12.17 -12.43
CA GLY A 113 4.27 12.53 -12.20
C GLY A 113 4.46 13.18 -10.82
N ALA A 114 5.72 13.43 -10.45
CA ALA A 114 6.06 14.01 -9.15
C ALA A 114 5.36 15.37 -8.88
N THR A 115 5.32 16.25 -9.87
CA THR A 115 4.63 17.55 -9.76
C THR A 115 3.13 17.38 -9.53
N ASP A 116 2.48 16.52 -10.31
CA ASP A 116 1.03 16.28 -10.24
C ASP A 116 0.65 15.63 -8.90
N ALA A 117 1.41 14.63 -8.47
CA ALA A 117 1.22 13.99 -7.16
C ALA A 117 1.36 15.01 -6.02
N LYS A 118 2.33 15.94 -6.13
CA LYS A 118 2.53 17.02 -5.16
C LYS A 118 1.38 18.03 -5.16
N ILE A 119 0.82 18.39 -6.31
CA ILE A 119 -0.39 19.23 -6.39
C ILE A 119 -1.56 18.54 -5.70
N VAL A 120 -1.78 17.24 -5.94
CA VAL A 120 -2.86 16.48 -5.30
C VAL A 120 -2.67 16.44 -3.79
N ALA A 121 -1.47 16.12 -3.30
CA ALA A 121 -1.18 16.11 -1.86
C ALA A 121 -1.44 17.47 -1.21
N ASN A 122 -1.00 18.56 -1.84
CA ASN A 122 -1.21 19.92 -1.36
C ASN A 122 -2.69 20.32 -1.37
N LYS A 123 -3.46 20.00 -2.42
CA LYS A 123 -4.91 20.28 -2.48
C LYS A 123 -5.67 19.50 -1.42
N VAL A 124 -5.33 18.23 -1.21
CA VAL A 124 -5.93 17.39 -0.17
C VAL A 124 -5.63 17.98 1.21
N LEU A 125 -4.38 18.42 1.46
CA LEU A 125 -4.03 19.07 2.72
C LEU A 125 -4.86 20.33 2.97
N VAL A 126 -4.96 21.22 1.98
CA VAL A 126 -5.79 22.44 2.10
C VAL A 126 -7.26 22.09 2.29
N ALA A 127 -7.76 21.04 1.62
CA ALA A 127 -9.13 20.56 1.77
C ALA A 127 -9.41 20.06 3.19
N GLU A 128 -8.48 19.29 3.79
CA GLU A 128 -8.60 18.84 5.18
C GLU A 128 -8.68 20.01 6.16
N VAL A 129 -7.79 21.00 6.00
CA VAL A 129 -7.76 22.17 6.88
C VAL A 129 -9.00 23.04 6.71
N TYR A 130 -9.48 23.22 5.48
CA TYR A 130 -10.74 23.93 5.24
C TYR A 130 -11.91 23.18 5.88
N THR A 131 -12.00 21.87 5.70
CA THR A 131 -13.09 21.03 6.22
C THR A 131 -13.17 21.10 7.74
N SER A 132 -12.02 20.98 8.42
CA SER A 132 -11.97 21.06 9.89
C SER A 132 -12.27 22.47 10.40
N THR A 133 -11.80 23.50 9.71
CA THR A 133 -11.96 24.90 10.12
C THR A 133 -13.38 25.41 9.90
N ALA A 134 -13.98 25.09 8.75
CA ALA A 134 -15.30 25.60 8.38
C ALA A 134 -16.41 24.97 9.23
N GLY A 135 -16.33 23.67 9.53
CA GLY A 135 -17.31 22.98 10.37
C GLY A 135 -18.76 23.24 9.90
N SER A 136 -19.60 23.78 10.79
CA SER A 136 -20.99 24.15 10.47
C SER A 136 -21.14 25.37 9.55
N ASN A 137 -20.07 26.16 9.38
CA ASN A 137 -20.03 27.35 8.52
C ASN A 137 -19.52 27.02 7.11
N TYR A 138 -19.51 25.74 6.73
CA TYR A 138 -19.12 25.28 5.41
C TYR A 138 -19.92 25.94 4.28
N VAL A 139 -19.23 26.38 3.23
CA VAL A 139 -19.81 26.95 2.01
C VAL A 139 -19.11 26.31 0.80
N ALA A 140 -19.89 25.71 -0.11
CA ALA A 140 -19.33 24.95 -1.23
C ALA A 140 -18.51 25.81 -2.21
N ASP A 141 -18.89 27.06 -2.44
CA ASP A 141 -18.14 27.96 -3.32
C ASP A 141 -16.81 28.38 -2.70
N ASP A 142 -16.78 28.61 -1.39
CA ASP A 142 -15.54 28.88 -0.66
C ASP A 142 -14.62 27.67 -0.73
N ALA A 143 -15.14 26.46 -0.50
CA ALA A 143 -14.43 25.19 -0.61
C ALA A 143 -13.81 24.95 -2.00
N LYS A 144 -14.43 25.46 -3.08
CA LYS A 144 -13.86 25.46 -4.44
C LYS A 144 -12.76 26.51 -4.56
N SER A 145 -13.04 27.73 -4.09
CA SER A 145 -12.13 28.88 -4.25
C SER A 145 -10.77 28.67 -3.58
N VAL A 146 -10.76 28.04 -2.40
CA VAL A 146 -9.52 27.79 -1.63
C VAL A 146 -8.59 26.80 -2.31
N LEU A 147 -9.12 25.90 -3.17
CA LEU A 147 -8.34 24.90 -3.88
C LEU A 147 -7.88 25.35 -5.26
N ALA A 148 -8.55 26.34 -5.85
CA ALA A 148 -8.40 26.69 -7.27
C ALA A 148 -6.95 27.07 -7.66
N ASN A 149 -6.21 27.72 -6.75
CA ASN A 149 -4.86 28.22 -7.00
C ASN A 149 -3.77 27.41 -6.27
N VAL A 150 -4.11 26.27 -5.69
CA VAL A 150 -3.14 25.40 -5.00
C VAL A 150 -2.34 24.63 -6.04
N THR A 151 -1.02 24.79 -6.00
CA THR A 151 -0.05 24.12 -6.89
C THR A 151 0.90 23.24 -6.07
N ASP A 152 1.97 22.76 -6.70
CA ASP A 152 3.07 22.02 -6.09
C ASP A 152 3.91 22.88 -5.13
N SER A 153 3.82 24.21 -5.23
CA SER A 153 4.66 25.15 -4.47
C SER A 153 4.14 25.42 -3.06
N THR A 154 5.06 25.52 -2.09
CA THR A 154 4.76 25.90 -0.69
C THR A 154 4.02 27.24 -0.61
N ALA A 155 4.42 28.23 -1.42
CA ALA A 155 3.81 29.56 -1.41
C ALA A 155 2.31 29.54 -1.77
N SER A 156 1.90 28.66 -2.70
CA SER A 156 0.49 28.51 -3.07
C SER A 156 -0.34 27.95 -1.91
N VAL A 157 0.20 26.96 -1.19
CA VAL A 157 -0.44 26.37 -0.01
C VAL A 157 -0.55 27.40 1.12
N THR A 158 0.56 28.09 1.44
CA THR A 158 0.55 29.15 2.46
C THR A 158 -0.48 30.23 2.13
N THR A 159 -0.58 30.65 0.86
CA THR A 159 -1.57 31.64 0.42
C THR A 159 -3.01 31.13 0.59
N ALA A 160 -3.27 29.87 0.24
CA ALA A 160 -4.60 29.28 0.42
C ALA A 160 -4.98 29.21 1.91
N LEU A 161 -4.04 28.78 2.76
CA LEU A 161 -4.24 28.65 4.21
C LEU A 161 -4.45 30.00 4.92
N THR A 162 -3.68 31.03 4.58
CA THR A 162 -3.83 32.36 5.19
C THR A 162 -5.14 33.03 4.78
N ASN A 163 -5.66 32.73 3.59
CA ASN A 163 -6.94 33.25 3.12
C ASN A 163 -8.14 32.63 3.84
N LEU A 164 -8.00 31.49 4.53
CA LEU A 164 -9.11 30.83 5.21
C LEU A 164 -9.78 31.73 6.27
N GLY A 165 -8.97 32.50 7.03
CA GLY A 165 -9.49 33.42 8.05
C GLY A 165 -10.23 34.64 7.48
N ASN A 166 -10.17 34.87 6.16
CA ASN A 166 -10.86 35.95 5.47
C ASN A 166 -12.23 35.53 4.91
N LEU A 167 -12.57 34.24 5.00
CA LEU A 167 -13.81 33.71 4.44
C LEU A 167 -15.01 34.05 5.34
N PRO A 168 -16.19 34.35 4.76
CA PRO A 168 -17.38 34.66 5.55
C PRO A 168 -17.75 33.52 6.51
N GLY A 169 -18.00 33.84 7.78
CA GLY A 169 -18.40 32.86 8.79
C GLY A 169 -17.25 32.00 9.34
N ILE A 170 -16.03 32.13 8.80
CA ILE A 170 -14.84 31.50 9.35
C ILE A 170 -14.06 32.53 10.17
N ALA A 171 -14.14 32.43 11.49
CA ALA A 171 -13.34 33.22 12.40
C ALA A 171 -12.11 32.41 12.83
N LEU A 172 -11.01 32.57 12.10
CA LEU A 172 -9.74 31.91 12.41
C LEU A 172 -8.64 32.95 12.66
N PRO A 173 -7.99 32.94 13.84
CA PRO A 173 -6.87 33.84 14.09
C PRO A 173 -5.72 33.64 13.10
N ALA A 174 -4.90 34.68 12.96
CA ALA A 174 -3.76 34.66 12.04
C ALA A 174 -2.85 33.46 12.33
N ASN A 175 -2.33 32.84 11.26
CA ASN A 175 -1.38 31.72 11.29
C ASN A 175 -1.92 30.38 11.82
N VAL A 176 -3.10 30.30 12.43
CA VAL A 176 -3.64 29.02 12.97
C VAL A 176 -3.80 27.96 11.88
N ALA A 177 -4.22 28.37 10.68
CA ALA A 177 -4.34 27.46 9.54
C ALA A 177 -3.00 26.80 9.17
N LEU A 178 -1.86 27.47 9.39
CA LEU A 178 -0.53 26.92 9.11
C LEU A 178 -0.17 25.80 10.09
N LEU A 179 -0.48 25.97 11.39
CA LEU A 179 -0.29 24.92 12.38
C LEU A 179 -1.23 23.73 12.15
N LYS A 180 -2.52 23.99 11.91
CA LYS A 180 -3.48 22.94 11.53
C LYS A 180 -3.02 22.15 10.31
N ALA A 181 -2.43 22.82 9.33
CA ALA A 181 -1.85 22.16 8.16
C ALA A 181 -0.61 21.32 8.50
N ALA A 182 0.30 21.82 9.33
CA ALA A 182 1.48 21.05 9.76
C ALA A 182 1.09 19.76 10.50
N ASP A 183 0.13 19.85 11.43
CA ASP A 183 -0.41 18.69 12.15
C ASP A 183 -1.09 17.71 11.19
N ALA A 184 -2.00 18.21 10.35
CA ALA A 184 -2.74 17.38 9.39
C ALA A 184 -1.82 16.71 8.37
N ALA A 185 -0.77 17.40 7.89
CA ALA A 185 0.18 16.84 6.94
C ALA A 185 1.05 15.75 7.58
N THR A 186 1.44 15.92 8.84
CA THR A 186 2.18 14.90 9.61
C THR A 186 1.30 13.66 9.82
N ALA A 187 0.05 13.85 10.25
CA ALA A 187 -0.92 12.76 10.37
C ALA A 187 -1.19 12.06 9.02
N ALA A 188 -1.22 12.81 7.92
CA ALA A 188 -1.41 12.27 6.57
C ALA A 188 -0.27 11.34 6.14
N VAL A 189 0.99 11.63 6.49
CA VAL A 189 2.12 10.73 6.23
C VAL A 189 1.91 9.40 6.96
N THR A 190 1.65 9.43 8.26
CA THR A 190 1.43 8.21 9.07
C THR A 190 0.22 7.41 8.56
N ALA A 191 -0.88 8.08 8.24
CA ALA A 191 -2.08 7.45 7.70
C ALA A 191 -1.81 6.83 6.32
N TYR A 192 -1.06 7.53 5.46
CA TYR A 192 -0.65 7.02 4.15
C TYR A 192 0.16 5.74 4.30
N GLU A 193 1.27 5.78 5.06
CA GLU A 193 2.16 4.64 5.28
C GLU A 193 1.40 3.44 5.85
N THR A 194 0.59 3.68 6.88
CA THR A 194 -0.27 2.66 7.48
C THR A 194 -1.26 2.09 6.48
N SER A 195 -1.82 2.89 5.57
CA SER A 195 -2.80 2.39 4.57
C SER A 195 -2.18 1.57 3.44
N LYS A 196 -0.85 1.59 3.27
CA LYS A 196 -0.15 1.03 2.10
C LYS A 196 0.58 -0.27 2.35
N VAL A 197 0.77 -0.66 3.60
CA VAL A 197 1.44 -1.92 3.97
C VAL A 197 0.86 -3.13 3.23
N ALA A 198 -0.47 -3.34 3.28
CA ALA A 198 -1.05 -4.54 2.66
C ALA A 198 -0.91 -4.55 1.12
N SER A 199 -0.99 -3.40 0.46
CA SER A 199 -0.76 -3.32 -0.98
C SER A 199 0.69 -3.59 -1.38
N LEU A 200 1.65 -3.16 -0.55
CA LEU A 200 3.07 -3.42 -0.75
C LEU A 200 3.45 -4.89 -0.49
N VAL A 201 2.84 -5.51 0.52
CA VAL A 201 2.95 -6.97 0.73
C VAL A 201 2.41 -7.73 -0.48
N SER A 202 1.23 -7.36 -0.98
CA SER A 202 0.66 -7.98 -2.18
C SER A 202 1.52 -7.77 -3.44
N LEU A 203 2.19 -6.61 -3.56
CA LEU A 203 3.19 -6.39 -4.61
C LEU A 203 4.37 -7.36 -4.45
N ASN A 204 4.90 -7.51 -3.23
CA ASN A 204 6.00 -8.42 -2.97
C ASN A 204 5.63 -9.89 -3.26
N ASP A 205 4.42 -10.33 -2.93
CA ASP A 205 3.95 -11.69 -3.24
C ASP A 205 4.00 -11.97 -4.75
N LYS A 206 3.60 -11.00 -5.58
CA LYS A 206 3.68 -11.10 -7.04
C LYS A 206 5.13 -11.13 -7.53
N VAL A 207 6.02 -10.34 -6.90
CA VAL A 207 7.45 -10.36 -7.20
C VAL A 207 8.05 -11.72 -6.86
N VAL A 208 7.77 -12.27 -5.68
CA VAL A 208 8.25 -13.59 -5.25
C VAL A 208 7.74 -14.69 -6.18
N ALA A 209 6.45 -14.65 -6.54
CA ALA A 209 5.85 -15.62 -7.45
C ALA A 209 6.55 -15.62 -8.83
N LEU A 210 6.82 -14.44 -9.40
CA LEU A 210 7.52 -14.34 -10.68
C LEU A 210 9.03 -14.66 -10.57
N ASN A 211 9.64 -14.46 -9.39
CA ASN A 211 11.05 -14.75 -9.15
C ASN A 211 11.40 -16.24 -9.06
N ALA A 212 10.40 -17.13 -8.98
CA ALA A 212 10.60 -18.58 -8.90
C ALA A 212 11.50 -19.13 -10.02
N ASP A 213 11.49 -18.49 -11.19
CA ASP A 213 12.27 -18.90 -12.37
C ASP A 213 13.65 -18.20 -12.50
N TYR A 214 13.92 -17.17 -11.70
CA TYR A 214 15.04 -16.24 -11.93
C TYR A 214 16.05 -16.16 -10.78
N SER A 215 15.69 -16.63 -9.57
CA SER A 215 16.57 -16.64 -8.39
C SER A 215 17.20 -15.27 -8.08
N ALA A 216 16.49 -14.17 -8.35
CA ALA A 216 16.93 -12.84 -7.97
C ALA A 216 17.10 -12.76 -6.45
N ASN A 217 18.13 -12.06 -6.00
CA ASN A 217 18.36 -11.81 -4.58
C ASN A 217 17.40 -10.71 -4.10
N LEU A 218 16.32 -11.10 -3.42
CA LEU A 218 15.30 -10.21 -2.90
C LEU A 218 15.56 -9.89 -1.43
N ALA A 219 15.33 -8.65 -1.03
CA ALA A 219 15.26 -8.29 0.38
C ALA A 219 14.04 -8.98 1.02
N SER A 220 14.19 -9.44 2.26
CA SER A 220 13.09 -10.07 3.00
C SER A 220 11.96 -9.07 3.24
N VAL A 221 10.75 -9.50 2.93
CA VAL A 221 9.49 -8.91 3.38
C VAL A 221 8.72 -10.10 3.94
N ALA A 222 8.90 -10.39 5.23
CA ALA A 222 8.43 -11.63 5.83
C ALA A 222 7.71 -11.38 7.15
N ASP A 223 6.69 -12.20 7.41
CA ASP A 223 6.08 -12.43 8.73
C ASP A 223 7.04 -13.22 9.66
N GLY A 224 8.32 -12.85 9.70
CA GLY A 224 9.15 -13.19 10.85
C GLY A 224 10.37 -14.10 10.62
N ASN A 225 11.47 -13.59 11.15
CA ASN A 225 12.25 -14.29 12.17
C ASN A 225 11.99 -13.67 13.58
N ASP A 226 10.94 -12.85 13.73
CA ASP A 226 10.55 -12.15 14.96
C ASP A 226 9.26 -12.74 15.53
N THR A 227 9.19 -12.87 16.84
CA THR A 227 8.22 -13.72 17.54
C THR A 227 6.81 -13.15 17.67
N ASN A 228 6.53 -11.90 17.26
CA ASN A 228 5.17 -11.30 17.25
C ASN A 228 5.15 -9.85 16.69
N THR A 229 5.51 -9.58 15.43
CA THR A 229 5.46 -8.21 14.86
C THR A 229 4.75 -8.15 13.51
N THR A 230 3.67 -7.37 13.45
CA THR A 230 2.98 -6.98 12.22
C THR A 230 3.97 -6.27 11.29
N VAL A 231 4.02 -6.65 9.99
CA VAL A 231 4.82 -5.95 8.96
C VAL A 231 4.49 -4.45 8.99
N ASP A 232 5.51 -3.60 9.08
CA ASP A 232 5.37 -2.14 9.01
C ASP A 232 5.66 -1.61 7.60
N TYR A 233 5.49 -0.29 7.41
CA TYR A 233 5.76 0.34 6.12
C TYR A 233 7.24 0.29 5.72
N ALA A 234 8.16 0.42 6.68
CA ALA A 234 9.59 0.44 6.43
C ALA A 234 10.11 -0.91 5.92
N GLU A 235 9.49 -2.02 6.34
CA GLU A 235 9.74 -3.33 5.75
C GLU A 235 9.01 -3.52 4.42
N ALA A 236 7.71 -3.19 4.36
CA ALA A 236 6.88 -3.43 3.18
C ALA A 236 7.39 -2.69 1.93
N VAL A 237 7.98 -1.49 2.09
CA VAL A 237 8.51 -0.68 0.97
C VAL A 237 9.66 -1.37 0.22
N ASN A 238 10.33 -2.37 0.83
CA ASN A 238 11.33 -3.19 0.13
C ASN A 238 10.77 -3.91 -1.11
N ALA A 239 9.45 -4.14 -1.17
CA ALA A 239 8.76 -4.69 -2.33
C ALA A 239 9.07 -3.91 -3.63
N ILE A 240 9.22 -2.59 -3.54
CA ILE A 240 9.50 -1.71 -4.68
C ILE A 240 10.90 -1.97 -5.24
N ALA A 241 11.90 -2.06 -4.36
CA ALA A 241 13.27 -2.40 -4.73
C ALA A 241 13.36 -3.83 -5.28
N ASN A 242 12.64 -4.77 -4.66
CA ASN A 242 12.54 -6.17 -5.10
C ASN A 242 11.97 -6.29 -6.52
N ALA A 243 10.92 -5.53 -6.86
CA ALA A 243 10.39 -5.51 -8.23
C ALA A 243 11.45 -5.07 -9.27
N THR A 244 12.25 -4.07 -8.93
CA THR A 244 13.34 -3.57 -9.79
C THR A 244 14.48 -4.59 -9.91
N ALA A 245 14.85 -5.23 -8.80
CA ALA A 245 15.87 -6.28 -8.76
C ALA A 245 15.45 -7.48 -9.62
N LEU A 246 14.19 -7.94 -9.47
CA LEU A 246 13.62 -8.99 -10.31
C LEU A 246 13.64 -8.60 -11.79
N ARG A 247 13.17 -7.40 -12.14
CA ARG A 247 13.15 -6.96 -13.54
C ARG A 247 14.55 -6.99 -14.17
N THR A 248 15.57 -6.62 -13.39
CA THR A 248 16.98 -6.67 -13.81
C THR A 248 17.48 -8.11 -13.95
N ALA A 249 17.12 -9.00 -13.03
CA ALA A 249 17.49 -10.41 -13.07
C ALA A 249 16.86 -11.15 -14.26
N ILE A 250 15.63 -10.78 -14.64
CA ILE A 250 14.96 -11.32 -15.84
C ILE A 250 15.77 -10.98 -17.10
N SER A 251 16.13 -9.72 -17.27
CA SER A 251 17.01 -9.28 -18.37
C SER A 251 17.46 -7.84 -18.20
N ALA A 252 18.73 -7.56 -18.52
CA ALA A 252 19.23 -6.19 -18.67
C ALA A 252 18.69 -5.47 -19.94
N SER A 253 18.05 -6.20 -20.85
CA SER A 253 17.48 -5.62 -22.07
C SER A 253 16.15 -4.91 -21.81
N THR A 254 15.93 -3.82 -22.55
CA THR A 254 14.61 -3.15 -22.54
C THR A 254 13.55 -4.05 -23.17
N THR A 255 12.30 -3.83 -22.79
CA THR A 255 11.16 -4.62 -23.30
C THR A 255 10.98 -4.48 -24.81
N THR A 256 11.33 -3.32 -25.39
CA THR A 256 11.41 -3.14 -26.84
C THR A 256 12.49 -4.02 -27.48
N GLN A 257 13.69 -4.10 -26.88
CA GLN A 257 14.75 -4.98 -27.38
C GLN A 257 14.35 -6.46 -27.28
N LEU A 258 13.71 -6.86 -26.18
CA LEU A 258 13.19 -8.22 -25.99
C LEU A 258 12.07 -8.55 -27.00
N SER A 259 11.22 -7.59 -27.33
CA SER A 259 10.18 -7.74 -28.36
C SER A 259 10.80 -7.99 -29.74
N THR A 260 11.83 -7.22 -30.10
CA THR A 260 12.60 -7.44 -31.34
C THR A 260 13.28 -8.80 -31.35
N ALA A 261 13.91 -9.20 -30.24
CA ALA A 261 14.59 -10.49 -30.12
C ALA A 261 13.60 -11.67 -30.26
N SER A 262 12.45 -11.59 -29.59
CA SER A 262 11.38 -12.59 -29.70
C SER A 262 10.83 -12.70 -31.13
N THR A 263 10.60 -11.57 -31.79
CA THR A 263 10.17 -11.52 -33.20
C THR A 263 11.20 -12.16 -34.13
N THR A 264 12.47 -11.79 -33.97
CA THR A 264 13.58 -12.31 -34.79
C THR A 264 13.72 -13.83 -34.64
N ALA A 265 13.60 -14.35 -33.41
CA ALA A 265 13.64 -15.78 -33.16
C ALA A 265 12.45 -16.51 -33.81
N ALA A 266 11.25 -15.95 -33.76
CA ALA A 266 10.07 -16.52 -34.43
C ALA A 266 10.23 -16.53 -35.97
N GLU A 267 10.78 -15.46 -36.55
CA GLU A 267 11.08 -15.40 -37.99
C GLU A 267 12.10 -16.46 -38.41
N LYS A 268 13.12 -16.72 -37.57
CA LYS A 268 14.10 -17.78 -37.82
C LYS A 268 13.44 -19.16 -37.84
N VAL A 269 12.56 -19.46 -36.89
CA VAL A 269 11.78 -20.71 -36.87
C VAL A 269 10.93 -20.87 -38.13
N ALA A 270 10.33 -19.78 -38.61
CA ALA A 270 9.54 -19.80 -39.84
C ALA A 270 10.41 -20.09 -41.09
N ALA A 271 11.61 -19.50 -41.16
CA ALA A 271 12.57 -19.76 -42.22
C ALA A 271 13.05 -21.22 -42.22
N ASP A 272 13.42 -21.75 -41.05
CA ASP A 272 13.85 -23.13 -40.87
C ASP A 272 12.74 -24.13 -41.24
N ARG A 273 11.50 -23.83 -40.86
CA ARG A 273 10.32 -24.61 -41.27
C ARG A 273 10.16 -24.65 -42.78
N ALA A 274 10.30 -23.52 -43.46
CA ALA A 274 10.19 -23.44 -44.91
C ALA A 274 11.28 -24.27 -45.61
N ASP A 275 12.52 -24.20 -45.10
CA ASP A 275 13.65 -24.99 -45.61
C ASP A 275 13.44 -26.50 -45.44
N LEU A 276 12.92 -26.94 -44.28
CA LEU A 276 12.57 -28.34 -44.04
C LEU A 276 11.48 -28.85 -44.99
N ILE A 277 10.42 -28.06 -45.19
CA ILE A 277 9.31 -28.42 -46.11
C ILE A 277 9.81 -28.56 -47.55
N ALA A 278 10.77 -27.74 -47.97
CA ALA A 278 11.35 -27.84 -49.30
C ALA A 278 12.20 -29.11 -49.51
N LYS A 279 12.67 -29.76 -48.43
CA LYS A 279 13.62 -30.89 -48.48
C LYS A 279 13.03 -32.25 -48.12
N ASP A 280 11.92 -32.31 -47.38
CA ASP A 280 11.24 -33.56 -47.04
C ASP A 280 9.71 -33.43 -47.15
N PRO A 281 9.04 -34.26 -47.97
CA PRO A 281 7.58 -34.25 -48.09
C PRO A 281 6.85 -34.58 -46.78
N ASN A 282 7.52 -35.23 -45.81
CA ASN A 282 6.97 -35.54 -44.49
C ASN A 282 7.35 -34.52 -43.41
N ALA A 283 8.05 -33.43 -43.75
CA ALA A 283 8.52 -32.44 -42.78
C ALA A 283 7.40 -31.86 -41.93
N VAL A 284 6.23 -31.56 -42.54
CA VAL A 284 5.07 -31.03 -41.82
C VAL A 284 4.60 -31.98 -40.73
N THR A 285 4.52 -33.28 -41.02
CA THR A 285 4.11 -34.29 -40.04
C THR A 285 5.09 -34.38 -38.88
N LYS A 286 6.40 -34.37 -39.18
CA LYS A 286 7.47 -34.43 -38.16
C LYS A 286 7.48 -33.18 -37.27
N ILE A 287 7.36 -32.00 -37.87
CA ILE A 287 7.26 -30.73 -37.15
C ILE A 287 6.02 -30.71 -36.25
N ASN A 288 4.87 -31.14 -36.76
CA ASN A 288 3.65 -31.21 -35.96
C ASN A 288 3.78 -32.20 -34.79
N ALA A 289 4.44 -33.35 -35.01
CA ALA A 289 4.71 -34.32 -33.95
C ALA A 289 5.64 -33.73 -32.87
N TYR A 290 6.70 -33.02 -33.27
CA TYR A 290 7.59 -32.32 -32.34
C TYR A 290 6.86 -31.24 -31.54
N ASN A 291 6.14 -30.34 -32.21
CA ASN A 291 5.37 -29.28 -31.54
C ASN A 291 4.31 -29.86 -30.59
N ALA A 292 3.66 -30.97 -30.97
CA ALA A 292 2.69 -31.66 -30.11
C ALA A 292 3.35 -32.31 -28.89
N ALA A 293 4.53 -32.93 -29.05
CA ALA A 293 5.29 -33.50 -27.94
C ALA A 293 5.74 -32.41 -26.95
N VAL A 294 6.27 -31.28 -27.45
CA VAL A 294 6.66 -30.14 -26.61
C VAL A 294 5.45 -29.59 -25.84
N ALA A 295 4.31 -29.41 -26.51
CA ALA A 295 3.09 -28.92 -25.87
C ALA A 295 2.48 -29.92 -24.86
N ALA A 296 2.72 -31.21 -25.03
CA ALA A 296 2.32 -32.23 -24.07
C ALA A 296 3.26 -32.23 -22.85
N ASP A 297 4.57 -32.18 -23.07
CA ASP A 297 5.59 -32.12 -22.02
C ASP A 297 5.43 -30.90 -21.10
N ALA A 298 5.11 -29.73 -21.67
CA ALA A 298 4.84 -28.51 -20.91
C ALA A 298 3.64 -28.60 -19.95
N LYS A 299 2.78 -29.61 -20.09
CA LYS A 299 1.64 -29.87 -19.18
C LYS A 299 1.96 -30.89 -18.09
N VAL A 300 3.10 -31.58 -18.20
CA VAL A 300 3.53 -32.58 -17.24
C VAL A 300 4.42 -31.90 -16.20
N VAL A 301 3.96 -31.93 -14.96
CA VAL A 301 4.69 -31.38 -13.81
C VAL A 301 5.80 -32.35 -13.43
N ASP A 302 7.02 -31.84 -13.30
CA ASP A 302 8.16 -32.60 -12.77
C ASP A 302 8.09 -32.70 -11.24
N VAL A 303 8.77 -33.69 -10.68
CA VAL A 303 8.87 -33.86 -9.24
C VAL A 303 9.82 -32.83 -8.64
N ASP A 304 9.33 -32.09 -7.65
CA ASP A 304 10.18 -31.22 -6.84
C ASP A 304 11.30 -32.02 -6.16
N ALA A 305 12.56 -31.61 -6.38
CA ALA A 305 13.73 -32.33 -5.90
C ALA A 305 13.77 -32.42 -4.37
N THR A 306 13.28 -31.38 -3.67
CA THR A 306 13.19 -31.36 -2.20
C THR A 306 12.10 -32.31 -1.70
N ALA A 307 10.92 -32.33 -2.34
CA ALA A 307 9.86 -33.27 -2.02
C ALA A 307 10.30 -34.73 -2.23
N LYS A 308 11.04 -35.01 -3.30
CA LYS A 308 11.67 -36.32 -3.54
C LYS A 308 12.64 -36.67 -2.42
N ALA A 309 13.58 -35.78 -2.11
CA ALA A 309 14.57 -36.01 -1.05
C ALA A 309 13.90 -36.24 0.32
N ASN A 310 12.89 -35.44 0.66
CA ASN A 310 12.13 -35.56 1.90
C ASN A 310 11.33 -36.87 1.95
N GLY A 311 10.70 -37.27 0.84
CA GLY A 311 9.97 -38.54 0.74
C GLY A 311 10.88 -39.75 0.96
N VAL A 312 12.05 -39.76 0.30
CA VAL A 312 13.06 -40.82 0.46
C VAL A 312 13.58 -40.86 1.91
N ALA A 313 13.98 -39.72 2.46
CA ALA A 313 14.48 -39.63 3.82
C ALA A 313 13.43 -40.05 4.86
N ALA A 314 12.17 -39.68 4.67
CA ALA A 314 11.08 -40.07 5.57
C ALA A 314 10.85 -41.59 5.56
N PHE A 315 10.94 -42.24 4.39
CA PHE A 315 10.84 -43.70 4.30
C PHE A 315 12.05 -44.39 4.92
N ASP A 316 13.27 -43.91 4.64
CA ASP A 316 14.49 -44.44 5.26
C ASP A 316 14.48 -44.28 6.80
N GLY A 317 13.86 -43.22 7.32
CA GLY A 317 13.60 -43.05 8.75
C GLY A 317 12.86 -44.24 9.37
N LEU A 318 11.92 -44.86 8.65
CA LEU A 318 11.23 -46.07 9.11
C LEU A 318 12.16 -47.28 9.19
N LEU A 319 13.15 -47.35 8.30
CA LEU A 319 14.12 -48.45 8.20
C LEU A 319 15.19 -48.43 9.29
N THR A 320 15.29 -47.33 10.04
CA THR A 320 16.17 -47.25 11.23
C THR A 320 15.72 -48.18 12.36
N VAL A 321 14.44 -48.57 12.37
CA VAL A 321 13.89 -49.52 13.33
C VAL A 321 14.16 -50.95 12.83
N THR A 322 14.90 -51.76 13.58
CA THR A 322 15.32 -53.12 13.18
C THR A 322 14.16 -54.00 12.71
N ALA A 323 13.02 -53.97 13.42
CA ALA A 323 11.84 -54.75 13.05
C ALA A 323 11.27 -54.34 11.68
N ASN A 324 11.23 -53.03 11.42
CA ASN A 324 10.84 -52.50 10.12
C ASN A 324 11.88 -52.83 9.05
N LYS A 325 13.18 -52.85 9.35
CA LYS A 325 14.16 -53.26 8.34
C LYS A 325 14.00 -54.73 7.95
N THR A 326 13.76 -55.62 8.92
CA THR A 326 13.51 -57.04 8.65
C THR A 326 12.23 -57.25 7.84
N ALA A 327 11.15 -56.54 8.18
CA ALA A 327 9.89 -56.62 7.42
C ALA A 327 10.04 -56.04 6.00
N PHE A 328 10.86 -55.01 5.82
CA PHE A 328 11.19 -54.46 4.50
C PHE A 328 11.94 -55.47 3.63
N ASP A 329 12.97 -56.14 4.18
CA ASP A 329 13.74 -57.17 3.44
C ASP A 329 12.86 -58.37 3.03
N ALA A 330 11.88 -58.73 3.88
CA ALA A 330 10.87 -59.74 3.56
C ALA A 330 9.90 -59.28 2.47
N ALA A 331 9.46 -58.01 2.49
CA ALA A 331 8.64 -57.41 1.44
C ALA A 331 9.38 -57.38 0.10
N VAL A 332 10.66 -56.98 0.09
CA VAL A 332 11.52 -57.03 -1.11
C VAL A 332 11.58 -58.43 -1.70
N THR A 333 11.80 -59.44 -0.86
CA THR A 333 11.86 -60.85 -1.30
C THR A 333 10.52 -61.30 -1.89
N SER A 334 9.42 -60.98 -1.22
CA SER A 334 8.06 -61.30 -1.66
C SER A 334 7.76 -60.66 -3.02
N TYR A 335 8.10 -59.37 -3.19
CA TYR A 335 7.99 -58.66 -4.46
C TYR A 335 8.81 -59.35 -5.57
N LYS A 336 10.08 -59.67 -5.31
CA LYS A 336 10.96 -60.32 -6.30
C LYS A 336 10.43 -61.68 -6.73
N THR A 337 9.93 -62.49 -5.80
CA THR A 337 9.32 -63.78 -6.11
C THR A 337 8.06 -63.62 -6.97
N ALA A 338 7.21 -62.65 -6.67
CA ALA A 338 5.97 -62.42 -7.42
C ALA A 338 6.20 -61.82 -8.81
N SER A 339 7.16 -60.90 -8.93
CA SER A 339 7.42 -60.13 -10.16
C SER A 339 8.49 -60.73 -11.07
N GLY A 340 9.35 -61.60 -10.53
CA GLY A 340 10.60 -62.01 -11.19
C GLY A 340 11.65 -60.90 -11.29
N SER A 341 11.48 -59.78 -10.58
CA SER A 341 12.41 -58.64 -10.64
C SER A 341 13.79 -59.00 -10.07
N THR A 342 14.84 -58.60 -10.78
CA THR A 342 16.24 -58.73 -10.35
C THR A 342 16.77 -57.44 -9.72
N ALA A 343 15.92 -56.43 -9.51
CA ALA A 343 16.34 -55.12 -9.01
C ALA A 343 16.98 -55.19 -7.62
N THR A 344 17.97 -54.34 -7.37
CA THR A 344 18.59 -54.22 -6.05
C THR A 344 17.82 -53.20 -5.23
N ILE A 345 17.07 -53.67 -4.23
CA ILE A 345 16.26 -52.84 -3.34
C ILE A 345 16.79 -53.06 -1.91
N THR A 346 17.59 -52.12 -1.42
CA THR A 346 18.22 -52.18 -0.09
C THR A 346 17.69 -51.12 0.88
N ASP A 347 17.08 -50.07 0.34
CA ASP A 347 16.64 -48.85 1.02
C ASP A 347 15.50 -48.19 0.22
N ALA A 348 15.05 -47.01 0.68
CA ALA A 348 14.00 -46.24 0.02
C ALA A 348 14.39 -45.78 -1.40
N ALA A 349 15.67 -45.47 -1.66
CA ALA A 349 16.13 -45.03 -2.98
C ALA A 349 16.08 -46.18 -4.00
N GLY A 350 16.46 -47.39 -3.60
CA GLY A 350 16.30 -48.60 -4.41
C GLY A 350 14.84 -48.93 -4.69
N LEU A 351 13.95 -48.74 -3.70
CA LEU A 351 12.51 -48.92 -3.87
C LEU A 351 11.92 -47.87 -4.82
N TYR A 352 12.33 -46.61 -4.69
CA TYR A 352 11.93 -45.53 -5.58
C TYR A 352 12.33 -45.80 -7.03
N THR A 353 13.56 -46.26 -7.25
CA THR A 353 14.07 -46.63 -8.58
C THR A 353 13.23 -47.76 -9.20
N GLU A 354 12.84 -48.76 -8.42
CA GLU A 354 11.99 -49.85 -8.92
C GLU A 354 10.55 -49.41 -9.19
N LEU A 355 10.00 -48.51 -8.38
CA LEU A 355 8.69 -47.90 -8.62
C LEU A 355 8.69 -47.10 -9.92
N LEU A 356 9.73 -46.27 -10.15
CA LEU A 356 9.94 -45.51 -11.37
C LEU A 356 10.00 -46.44 -12.60
N ALA A 357 10.85 -47.46 -12.54
CA ALA A 357 10.98 -48.46 -13.63
C ALA A 357 9.70 -49.26 -13.87
N SER A 358 8.82 -49.36 -12.87
CA SER A 358 7.55 -50.09 -12.93
C SER A 358 6.35 -49.23 -13.29
N ALA A 359 6.49 -47.90 -13.40
CA ALA A 359 5.36 -46.98 -13.57
C ALA A 359 4.46 -47.29 -14.78
N GLY A 360 5.07 -47.73 -15.90
CA GLY A 360 4.34 -48.17 -17.10
C GLY A 360 3.80 -49.61 -17.06
N ASN A 361 4.01 -50.34 -15.95
CA ASN A 361 3.63 -51.75 -15.81
C ASN A 361 2.69 -51.94 -14.61
N THR A 362 1.39 -51.92 -14.88
CA THR A 362 0.33 -52.04 -13.86
C THR A 362 0.45 -53.32 -13.03
N ALA A 363 0.91 -54.43 -13.62
CA ALA A 363 1.08 -55.69 -12.89
C ALA A 363 2.22 -55.61 -11.86
N LYS A 364 3.37 -55.03 -12.23
CA LYS A 364 4.48 -54.81 -11.31
C LYS A 364 4.12 -53.82 -10.20
N LEU A 365 3.41 -52.73 -10.52
CA LEU A 365 2.92 -51.79 -9.51
C LEU A 365 1.98 -52.46 -8.50
N ALA A 366 1.06 -53.32 -8.96
CA ALA A 366 0.17 -54.05 -8.05
C ALA A 366 0.95 -55.03 -7.13
N GLN A 367 2.04 -55.61 -7.63
CA GLN A 367 2.92 -56.46 -6.84
C GLN A 367 3.73 -55.66 -5.81
N LEU A 368 4.21 -54.47 -6.16
CA LEU A 368 4.83 -53.53 -5.22
C LEU A 368 3.83 -53.07 -4.16
N ASP A 369 2.59 -52.74 -4.55
CA ASP A 369 1.52 -52.35 -3.63
C ASP A 369 1.23 -53.47 -2.63
N THR A 370 1.14 -54.72 -3.10
CA THR A 370 0.91 -55.88 -2.24
C THR A 370 2.04 -56.06 -1.22
N ALA A 371 3.28 -55.78 -1.62
CA ALA A 371 4.44 -55.95 -0.76
C ALA A 371 4.63 -54.79 0.24
N PHE A 372 4.43 -53.55 -0.19
CA PHE A 372 4.84 -52.35 0.56
C PHE A 372 3.70 -51.44 1.01
N ASN A 373 2.50 -51.52 0.43
CA ASN A 373 1.35 -50.70 0.86
C ASN A 373 0.63 -51.29 2.07
N THR A 374 1.39 -51.65 3.11
CA THR A 374 0.86 -52.32 4.31
C THR A 374 1.57 -51.83 5.57
N GLY A 375 0.90 -51.96 6.72
CA GLY A 375 1.50 -51.73 8.03
C GLY A 375 2.17 -50.37 8.18
N ALA A 376 3.41 -50.37 8.69
CA ALA A 376 4.19 -49.16 8.99
C ALA A 376 4.65 -48.39 7.74
N TYR A 377 4.64 -48.99 6.55
CA TYR A 377 5.13 -48.35 5.33
C TYR A 377 4.05 -47.65 4.52
N ALA A 378 2.77 -48.00 4.71
CA ALA A 378 1.69 -47.66 3.78
C ALA A 378 1.65 -46.16 3.39
N SER A 379 1.79 -45.27 4.36
CA SER A 379 1.80 -43.82 4.12
C SER A 379 3.00 -43.38 3.29
N ASN A 380 4.23 -43.69 3.74
CA ASN A 380 5.45 -43.28 3.04
C ASN A 380 5.61 -43.96 1.67
N TYR A 381 5.20 -45.23 1.55
CA TYR A 381 5.16 -45.95 0.28
C TYR A 381 4.21 -45.26 -0.71
N THR A 382 3.02 -44.85 -0.28
CA THR A 382 2.06 -44.14 -1.13
C THR A 382 2.65 -42.81 -1.62
N SER A 383 3.34 -42.07 -0.75
CA SER A 383 4.05 -40.85 -1.12
C SER A 383 5.16 -41.12 -2.15
N LEU A 384 6.05 -42.09 -1.90
CA LEU A 384 7.12 -42.46 -2.85
C LEU A 384 6.56 -42.93 -4.19
N LYS A 385 5.51 -43.76 -4.18
CA LYS A 385 4.84 -44.21 -5.39
C LYS A 385 4.32 -43.02 -6.19
N THR A 386 3.60 -42.10 -5.55
CA THR A 386 3.07 -40.90 -6.22
C THR A 386 4.19 -40.10 -6.89
N LEU A 387 5.26 -39.80 -6.14
CA LEU A 387 6.43 -39.08 -6.66
C LEU A 387 7.05 -39.82 -7.86
N SER A 388 7.37 -41.11 -7.72
CA SER A 388 7.97 -41.91 -8.79
C SER A 388 7.09 -42.04 -10.03
N THR A 389 5.76 -42.11 -9.89
CA THR A 389 4.84 -42.16 -11.04
C THR A 389 4.74 -40.82 -11.76
N THR A 390 4.83 -39.71 -11.02
CA THR A 390 4.93 -38.37 -11.61
C THR A 390 6.24 -38.22 -12.39
N GLU A 391 7.38 -38.61 -11.79
CA GLU A 391 8.69 -38.59 -12.44
C GLU A 391 8.69 -39.47 -13.71
N ALA A 392 8.15 -40.68 -13.66
CA ALA A 392 8.05 -41.55 -14.84
C ALA A 392 7.19 -40.94 -15.96
N THR A 393 6.14 -40.19 -15.59
CA THR A 393 5.29 -39.51 -16.58
C THR A 393 6.06 -38.39 -17.26
N LYS A 394 6.90 -37.67 -16.50
CA LYS A 394 7.79 -36.63 -17.02
C LYS A 394 8.89 -37.21 -17.91
N ASP A 395 9.57 -38.26 -17.46
CA ASP A 395 10.58 -38.98 -18.25
C ASP A 395 10.00 -39.44 -19.60
N ALA A 396 8.77 -39.95 -19.60
CA ALA A 396 8.10 -40.39 -20.81
C ALA A 396 7.75 -39.25 -21.77
N SER A 397 7.34 -38.08 -21.26
CA SER A 397 7.07 -36.90 -22.10
C SER A 397 8.35 -36.32 -22.69
N GLU A 398 9.44 -36.26 -21.92
CA GLU A 398 10.75 -35.82 -22.41
C GLU A 398 11.33 -36.78 -23.47
N ALA A 399 11.17 -38.09 -23.28
CA ALA A 399 11.56 -39.09 -24.28
C ALA A 399 10.76 -38.93 -25.59
N ALA A 400 9.48 -38.59 -25.51
CA ALA A 400 8.65 -38.31 -26.68
C ALA A 400 9.11 -37.03 -27.42
N VAL A 401 9.48 -35.97 -26.69
CA VAL A 401 10.07 -34.74 -27.25
C VAL A 401 11.38 -35.07 -27.97
N THR A 402 12.27 -35.82 -27.33
CA THR A 402 13.56 -36.23 -27.88
C THR A 402 13.37 -37.03 -29.18
N THR A 403 12.49 -38.04 -29.16
CA THR A 403 12.18 -38.86 -30.34
C THR A 403 11.66 -38.02 -31.51
N ALA A 404 10.76 -37.07 -31.23
CA ALA A 404 10.21 -36.20 -32.26
C ALA A 404 11.23 -35.16 -32.76
N ALA A 405 12.11 -34.66 -31.88
CA ALA A 405 13.20 -33.76 -32.23
C ALA A 405 14.24 -34.44 -33.14
N ASP A 406 14.59 -35.69 -32.85
CA ASP A 406 15.47 -36.52 -33.67
C ASP A 406 14.88 -36.75 -35.06
N ALA A 407 13.56 -37.02 -35.14
CA ALA A 407 12.86 -37.20 -36.41
C ALA A 407 12.87 -35.95 -37.30
N VAL A 408 12.85 -34.74 -36.70
CA VAL A 408 13.00 -33.47 -37.42
C VAL A 408 14.46 -33.25 -37.84
N SER A 409 15.41 -33.49 -36.92
CA SER A 409 16.84 -33.26 -37.14
C SER A 409 17.45 -34.23 -38.15
N SER A 410 16.89 -35.43 -38.30
CA SER A 410 17.34 -36.42 -39.28
C SER A 410 17.02 -36.05 -40.74
N VAL A 411 16.25 -34.99 -40.98
CA VAL A 411 15.85 -34.54 -42.33
C VAL A 411 16.99 -33.80 -43.03
N VAL A 412 17.62 -32.87 -42.31
CA VAL A 412 18.76 -32.09 -42.79
C VAL A 412 19.72 -31.96 -41.62
N THR A 413 20.94 -32.48 -41.77
CA THR A 413 21.96 -32.46 -40.70
C THR A 413 22.39 -31.05 -40.30
N THR A 414 22.08 -30.04 -41.12
CA THR A 414 22.30 -28.62 -40.83
C THR A 414 21.04 -27.88 -40.36
N SER A 415 19.90 -28.57 -40.20
CA SER A 415 18.67 -27.93 -39.73
C SER A 415 18.86 -27.42 -38.30
N THR A 416 18.51 -26.17 -38.07
CA THR A 416 18.51 -25.55 -36.73
C THR A 416 17.11 -25.46 -36.13
N TYR A 417 16.07 -26.02 -36.78
CA TYR A 417 14.67 -25.82 -36.41
C TYR A 417 14.38 -26.12 -34.94
N VAL A 418 14.85 -27.25 -34.41
CA VAL A 418 14.61 -27.62 -33.00
C VAL A 418 15.27 -26.61 -32.07
N ALA A 419 16.55 -26.27 -32.31
CA ALA A 419 17.28 -25.32 -31.48
C ALA A 419 16.67 -23.91 -31.55
N ASP A 420 16.29 -23.45 -32.74
CA ASP A 420 15.66 -22.15 -32.93
C ASP A 420 14.23 -22.11 -32.35
N SER A 421 13.50 -23.22 -32.40
CA SER A 421 12.16 -23.33 -31.77
C SER A 421 12.25 -23.21 -30.25
N VAL A 422 13.26 -23.85 -29.64
CA VAL A 422 13.55 -23.71 -28.20
C VAL A 422 13.95 -22.26 -27.90
N ALA A 423 14.85 -21.67 -28.69
CA ALA A 423 15.29 -20.29 -28.50
C ALA A 423 14.14 -19.27 -28.66
N ALA A 424 13.24 -19.47 -29.63
CA ALA A 424 12.06 -18.62 -29.82
C ALA A 424 11.09 -18.71 -28.65
N THR A 425 10.87 -19.91 -28.11
CA THR A 425 10.04 -20.11 -26.91
C THR A 425 10.65 -19.43 -25.69
N ALA A 426 11.96 -19.57 -25.48
CA ALA A 426 12.67 -18.89 -24.40
C ALA A 426 12.62 -17.36 -24.53
N ALA A 427 12.83 -16.82 -25.73
CA ALA A 427 12.76 -15.38 -25.98
C ALA A 427 11.34 -14.82 -25.74
N ALA A 428 10.30 -15.56 -26.14
CA ALA A 428 8.92 -15.19 -25.86
C ALA A 428 8.60 -15.21 -24.36
N LYS A 429 9.09 -16.22 -23.62
CA LYS A 429 8.93 -16.29 -22.16
C LYS A 429 9.60 -15.11 -21.46
N ILE A 430 10.87 -14.83 -21.78
CA ILE A 430 11.62 -13.70 -21.20
C ILE A 430 10.91 -12.37 -21.48
N LEU A 431 10.35 -12.18 -22.68
CA LEU A 431 9.56 -10.99 -23.00
C LEU A 431 8.31 -10.89 -22.12
N ALA A 432 7.55 -11.97 -21.98
CA ALA A 432 6.33 -11.99 -21.16
C ALA A 432 6.63 -11.70 -19.68
N ASP A 433 7.67 -12.33 -19.13
CA ASP A 433 8.08 -12.14 -17.74
C ASP A 433 8.65 -10.73 -17.51
N ALA A 434 9.39 -10.18 -18.48
CA ALA A 434 9.86 -8.80 -18.43
C ALA A 434 8.70 -7.80 -18.45
N GLN A 435 7.66 -8.04 -19.26
CA GLN A 435 6.45 -7.21 -19.29
C GLN A 435 5.68 -7.29 -17.97
N ALA A 436 5.57 -8.48 -17.38
CA ALA A 436 4.95 -8.65 -16.08
C ALA A 436 5.74 -7.90 -14.99
N ALA A 437 7.07 -8.03 -14.97
CA ALA A 437 7.93 -7.33 -14.03
C ALA A 437 7.91 -5.79 -14.24
N ASP A 438 7.83 -5.30 -15.48
CA ASP A 438 7.65 -3.88 -15.77
C ASP A 438 6.36 -3.34 -15.13
N ALA A 439 5.27 -4.10 -15.16
CA ALA A 439 4.01 -3.71 -14.52
C ALA A 439 4.15 -3.61 -12.99
N LEU A 440 4.92 -4.52 -12.38
CA LEU A 440 5.22 -4.48 -10.94
C LEU A 440 6.11 -3.28 -10.58
N VAL A 441 7.12 -2.98 -11.40
CA VAL A 441 7.98 -1.78 -11.25
C VAL A 441 7.16 -0.50 -11.39
N ALA A 442 6.23 -0.44 -12.35
CA ALA A 442 5.34 0.69 -12.52
C ALA A 442 4.44 0.89 -11.29
N GLN A 443 3.91 -0.19 -10.70
CA GLN A 443 3.14 -0.12 -9.47
C GLN A 443 3.97 0.44 -8.30
N GLY A 444 5.21 -0.03 -8.11
CA GLY A 444 6.10 0.49 -7.08
C GLY A 444 6.55 1.95 -7.31
N THR A 445 6.72 2.34 -8.58
CA THR A 445 7.07 3.72 -8.95
C THR A 445 5.95 4.70 -8.63
N ALA A 446 4.70 4.32 -8.94
CA ALA A 446 3.52 5.11 -8.59
C ALA A 446 3.42 5.32 -7.07
N GLU A 447 3.64 4.25 -6.29
CA GLU A 447 3.63 4.29 -4.82
C GLU A 447 4.74 5.20 -4.26
N THR A 448 5.96 5.10 -4.78
CA THR A 448 7.09 5.98 -4.41
C THR A 448 6.76 7.46 -4.69
N THR A 449 6.16 7.74 -5.85
CA THR A 449 5.81 9.10 -6.26
C THR A 449 4.75 9.71 -5.34
N ALA A 450 3.71 8.94 -5.02
CA ALA A 450 2.64 9.37 -4.12
C ALA A 450 3.13 9.55 -2.66
N HIS A 451 3.93 8.62 -2.13
CA HIS A 451 4.53 8.75 -0.80
C HIS A 451 5.40 10.00 -0.69
N THR A 452 6.30 10.20 -1.67
CA THR A 452 7.19 11.37 -1.73
C THR A 452 6.39 12.68 -1.72
N ALA A 453 5.29 12.74 -2.46
CA ALA A 453 4.44 13.93 -2.51
C ALA A 453 3.81 14.28 -1.15
N VAL A 454 3.30 13.28 -0.42
CA VAL A 454 2.72 13.48 0.93
C VAL A 454 3.79 13.88 1.93
N VAL A 455 4.95 13.21 1.93
CA VAL A 455 6.09 13.57 2.78
C VAL A 455 6.56 15.00 2.52
N GLN A 456 6.73 15.38 1.26
CA GLN A 456 7.15 16.74 0.93
C GLN A 456 6.07 17.77 1.31
N SER A 457 4.77 17.42 1.26
CA SER A 457 3.69 18.29 1.77
C SER A 457 3.82 18.54 3.27
N SER A 458 4.14 17.50 4.05
CA SER A 458 4.45 17.64 5.48
C SER A 458 5.70 18.48 5.73
N VAL A 459 6.80 18.25 5.00
CA VAL A 459 8.03 19.04 5.11
C VAL A 459 7.77 20.52 4.83
N ASP A 460 7.04 20.83 3.75
CA ASP A 460 6.75 22.20 3.35
C ASP A 460 5.83 22.91 4.37
N ALA A 461 4.81 22.22 4.89
CA ALA A 461 3.91 22.77 5.89
C ALA A 461 4.66 23.10 7.20
N ASN A 462 5.52 22.20 7.67
CA ASN A 462 6.38 22.43 8.83
C ASN A 462 7.38 23.57 8.59
N ALA A 463 7.98 23.65 7.40
CA ALA A 463 8.88 24.74 7.04
C ALA A 463 8.16 26.10 7.03
N ALA A 464 6.91 26.16 6.57
CA ALA A 464 6.10 27.37 6.60
C ALA A 464 5.79 27.84 8.03
N VAL A 465 5.61 26.91 8.98
CA VAL A 465 5.46 27.23 10.40
C VAL A 465 6.78 27.77 10.96
N THR A 466 7.89 27.06 10.78
CA THR A 466 9.21 27.46 11.31
C THR A 466 9.69 28.81 10.76
N ALA A 467 9.37 29.13 9.49
CA ALA A 467 9.76 30.39 8.88
C ALA A 467 8.94 31.60 9.38
N ASN A 468 7.81 31.39 10.06
CA ASN A 468 6.91 32.45 10.50
C ASN A 468 7.21 32.90 11.93
N THR A 469 7.84 34.06 12.07
CA THR A 469 8.28 34.60 13.38
C THR A 469 7.14 35.02 14.31
N ALA A 470 5.90 35.12 13.81
CA ALA A 470 4.72 35.36 14.63
C ALA A 470 4.18 34.09 15.30
N ILE A 471 4.68 32.91 14.90
CA ILE A 471 4.37 31.63 15.54
C ILE A 471 5.44 31.35 16.61
N LYS A 472 5.01 31.09 17.83
CA LYS A 472 5.86 30.85 19.00
C LYS A 472 5.60 29.46 19.56
N ASP A 473 6.65 28.65 19.65
CA ASP A 473 6.59 27.34 20.31
C ASP A 473 6.94 27.50 21.79
N PHE A 474 6.03 27.09 22.67
CA PHE A 474 6.25 27.04 24.11
C PHE A 474 7.40 26.10 24.49
N ASP A 475 7.60 25.02 23.74
CA ASP A 475 8.67 24.03 23.98
C ASP A 475 10.05 24.50 23.49
N GLY A 476 10.13 25.62 22.77
CA GLY A 476 11.34 26.07 22.07
C GLY A 476 12.48 26.64 22.94
N GLY A 477 12.31 26.69 24.27
CA GLY A 477 13.34 27.16 25.21
C GLY A 477 13.66 28.66 25.15
N VAL A 478 12.88 29.45 24.40
CA VAL A 478 12.94 30.93 24.35
C VAL A 478 11.90 31.50 25.31
N ALA A 479 12.18 32.64 25.94
CA ALA A 479 11.18 33.34 26.74
C ALA A 479 9.96 33.70 25.87
N VAL A 480 8.82 33.09 26.15
CA VAL A 480 7.59 33.24 25.38
C VAL A 480 6.79 34.40 25.97
N ASN A 481 7.10 35.61 25.53
CA ASN A 481 6.32 36.80 25.87
C ASN A 481 5.54 37.25 24.65
N GLY A 482 4.33 37.79 24.87
CA GLY A 482 3.61 38.52 23.85
C GLY A 482 4.32 39.81 23.47
N ASP A 483 4.07 40.30 22.26
CA ASP A 483 4.52 41.60 21.77
C ASP A 483 4.15 42.66 22.80
N ALA A 484 5.17 43.28 23.40
CA ALA A 484 5.01 44.31 24.41
C ALA A 484 4.20 45.53 23.91
N GLN A 485 4.02 45.67 22.59
CA GLN A 485 3.22 46.74 21.99
C GLN A 485 1.88 46.27 21.39
N GLY A 486 1.58 44.97 21.37
CA GLY A 486 0.32 44.41 20.82
C GLY A 486 0.05 44.77 19.35
N THR A 487 1.11 44.97 18.56
CA THR A 487 1.02 45.48 17.18
C THR A 487 0.95 44.39 16.12
N VAL A 488 1.39 43.17 16.45
CA VAL A 488 1.38 42.00 15.58
C VAL A 488 0.62 40.90 16.30
N ALA A 489 -0.39 40.32 15.64
CA ALA A 489 -1.08 39.14 16.16
C ALA A 489 -0.12 37.95 16.21
N GLU A 490 0.10 37.43 17.41
CA GLU A 490 0.98 36.29 17.66
C GLU A 490 0.20 35.01 17.93
N LEU A 491 0.80 33.89 17.51
CA LEU A 491 0.24 32.56 17.71
C LEU A 491 1.18 31.73 18.56
N PHE A 492 0.71 31.28 19.71
CA PHE A 492 1.45 30.43 20.61
C PHE A 492 0.98 28.98 20.46
N HIS A 493 1.88 28.01 20.50
CA HIS A 493 1.53 26.59 20.42
C HIS A 493 2.52 25.72 21.17
N PHE A 494 2.19 24.44 21.28
CA PHE A 494 3.05 23.41 21.85
C PHE A 494 3.49 22.47 20.75
N SER A 495 4.71 21.94 20.86
CA SER A 495 5.12 20.79 20.07
C SER A 495 4.50 19.50 20.64
N ALA A 496 4.41 19.41 21.97
CA ALA A 496 3.61 18.40 22.67
C ALA A 496 3.26 18.88 24.08
N ILE A 497 1.96 18.97 24.38
CA ILE A 497 1.45 19.43 25.68
C ILE A 497 1.74 18.38 26.77
N LYS A 498 2.44 18.80 27.82
CA LYS A 498 2.82 17.99 29.00
C LYS A 498 2.28 18.67 30.24
N ALA A 499 2.02 17.90 31.29
CA ALA A 499 1.56 18.48 32.56
C ALA A 499 2.61 19.33 33.30
N ALA A 500 3.86 19.36 32.82
CA ALA A 500 4.89 20.25 33.33
C ALA A 500 4.95 21.59 32.56
N ASP A 501 4.10 21.77 31.55
CA ASP A 501 4.10 22.92 30.63
C ASP A 501 3.35 24.11 31.25
N ASP A 502 3.83 24.55 32.40
CA ASP A 502 3.33 25.75 33.08
C ASP A 502 4.08 26.98 32.58
N PHE A 503 3.35 27.89 31.94
CA PHE A 503 3.90 29.10 31.36
C PHE A 503 3.17 30.35 31.85
N THR A 504 3.86 31.49 31.78
CA THR A 504 3.26 32.80 31.99
C THR A 504 3.43 33.61 30.72
N LEU A 505 2.32 34.08 30.16
CA LEU A 505 2.29 34.91 28.97
C LEU A 505 1.88 36.33 29.36
N ALA A 506 2.83 37.25 29.33
CA ALA A 506 2.56 38.67 29.43
C ALA A 506 2.10 39.23 28.07
N ASN A 507 1.27 40.27 28.09
CA ASN A 507 0.80 41.00 26.91
C ASN A 507 0.02 40.12 25.90
N PHE A 508 -0.78 39.17 26.38
CA PHE A 508 -1.72 38.45 25.53
C PHE A 508 -2.93 39.33 25.20
N THR A 509 -2.95 39.89 24.00
CA THR A 509 -3.89 40.96 23.60
C THR A 509 -4.74 40.56 22.41
N LYS A 510 -5.75 41.38 22.11
CA LYS A 510 -6.70 41.14 21.03
C LYS A 510 -5.99 40.92 19.69
N GLY A 511 -6.16 39.73 19.14
CA GLY A 511 -5.51 39.29 17.91
C GLY A 511 -4.60 38.09 18.15
N ASP A 512 -4.05 37.98 19.36
CA ASP A 512 -3.23 36.85 19.76
C ASP A 512 -4.07 35.60 20.00
N ALA A 513 -3.45 34.44 19.80
CA ALA A 513 -4.10 33.16 19.99
C ALA A 513 -3.15 32.10 20.55
N ILE A 514 -3.71 31.12 21.27
CA ILE A 514 -3.02 29.90 21.67
C ILE A 514 -3.68 28.73 20.94
N TYR A 515 -2.91 27.96 20.17
CA TYR A 515 -3.37 26.73 19.53
C TYR A 515 -2.92 25.51 20.33
N VAL A 516 -3.89 24.70 20.74
CA VAL A 516 -3.68 23.52 21.60
C VAL A 516 -3.93 22.21 20.85
N GLY A 517 -4.16 22.26 19.54
CA GLY A 517 -4.50 21.10 18.73
C GLY A 517 -6.00 20.76 18.72
N GLU A 518 -6.40 19.92 17.77
CA GLU A 518 -7.75 19.38 17.65
C GLU A 518 -8.09 18.39 18.77
N GLY A 519 -9.38 18.10 18.96
CA GLY A 519 -9.84 17.05 19.88
C GLY A 519 -10.01 17.48 21.35
N HIS A 520 -9.86 18.78 21.65
CA HIS A 520 -10.16 19.36 22.95
C HIS A 520 -11.60 19.91 22.99
N THR A 521 -12.25 19.81 24.15
CA THR A 521 -13.58 20.40 24.40
C THR A 521 -13.52 21.46 25.49
N PHE A 522 -14.32 22.52 25.36
CA PHE A 522 -14.36 23.55 26.40
C PHE A 522 -15.27 23.14 27.55
N ASN A 523 -14.76 23.20 28.77
CA ASN A 523 -15.55 22.96 29.99
C ASN A 523 -15.70 24.27 30.78
N SER A 524 -16.88 24.89 30.67
CA SER A 524 -17.21 26.13 31.38
C SER A 524 -17.67 25.92 32.82
N ASN A 525 -17.84 24.68 33.27
CA ASN A 525 -18.49 24.33 34.54
C ASN A 525 -17.52 23.68 35.54
N VAL A 526 -16.21 23.80 35.31
CA VAL A 526 -15.19 23.28 36.21
C VAL A 526 -15.26 23.97 37.57
N THR A 527 -15.34 23.18 38.63
CA THR A 527 -15.26 23.69 40.01
C THR A 527 -13.90 23.36 40.61
N ILE A 528 -13.30 24.31 41.33
CA ILE A 528 -12.04 24.09 42.04
C ILE A 528 -12.35 23.60 43.46
N GLY A 529 -11.79 22.46 43.83
CA GLY A 529 -11.88 21.85 45.15
C GLY A 529 -11.12 22.65 46.21
N THR A 530 -11.37 22.33 47.48
CA THR A 530 -10.71 23.00 48.62
C THR A 530 -9.21 22.72 48.72
N ASP A 531 -8.73 21.72 47.99
CA ASP A 531 -7.33 21.35 47.80
C ASP A 531 -6.64 22.11 46.64
N GLY A 532 -7.39 22.97 45.94
CA GLY A 532 -6.88 23.78 44.83
C GLY A 532 -6.90 23.08 43.48
N PHE A 533 -7.37 21.83 43.41
CA PHE A 533 -7.46 21.07 42.16
C PHE A 533 -8.83 21.20 41.52
N ALA A 534 -8.86 21.16 40.20
CA ALA A 534 -10.09 21.20 39.43
C ALA A 534 -10.81 19.83 39.49
N VAL A 535 -12.14 19.86 39.59
CA VAL A 535 -13.01 18.68 39.73
C VAL A 535 -13.83 18.51 38.46
N GLY A 536 -13.57 17.44 37.71
CA GLY A 536 -14.14 17.16 36.39
C GLY A 536 -14.56 15.69 36.23
N THR A 537 -15.48 15.41 35.30
CA THR A 537 -16.10 14.08 35.14
C THR A 537 -15.94 13.45 33.76
N ASN A 538 -15.43 14.19 32.76
CA ASN A 538 -15.30 13.68 31.40
C ASN A 538 -13.99 12.91 31.22
N VAL A 539 -14.08 11.59 31.16
CA VAL A 539 -12.95 10.68 30.97
C VAL A 539 -12.78 10.23 29.51
N ALA A 540 -13.53 10.83 28.58
CA ALA A 540 -13.56 10.40 27.19
C ALA A 540 -12.85 11.37 26.23
N VAL A 541 -12.70 12.64 26.60
CA VAL A 541 -12.13 13.70 25.77
C VAL A 541 -11.29 14.64 26.63
N LYS A 542 -10.22 15.22 26.06
CA LYS A 542 -9.42 16.24 26.75
C LYS A 542 -10.23 17.55 26.87
N GLU A 543 -10.10 18.22 27.99
CA GLU A 543 -10.80 19.48 28.27
C GLU A 543 -9.87 20.70 28.31
N VAL A 544 -10.43 21.86 27.97
CA VAL A 544 -9.84 23.19 28.22
C VAL A 544 -10.81 23.96 29.09
N TYR A 545 -10.30 24.62 30.14
CA TYR A 545 -11.10 25.48 31.00
C TYR A 545 -10.30 26.70 31.48
N PHE A 546 -11.03 27.73 31.89
CA PHE A 546 -10.43 28.99 32.34
C PHE A 546 -10.66 29.17 33.83
N THR A 547 -9.60 29.57 34.54
CA THR A 547 -9.67 29.94 35.96
C THR A 547 -9.19 31.38 36.12
N GLN A 548 -9.52 31.99 37.27
CA GLN A 548 -9.11 33.35 37.59
C GLN A 548 -8.51 33.37 39.00
N ALA A 549 -7.32 33.95 39.13
CA ALA A 549 -6.64 34.06 40.41
C ALA A 549 -7.38 35.00 41.37
N THR A 550 -7.55 34.56 42.62
CA THR A 550 -8.18 35.37 43.69
C THR A 550 -7.37 36.62 44.04
N ALA A 551 -6.05 36.57 43.83
CA ALA A 551 -5.14 37.70 44.00
C ALA A 551 -4.58 38.13 42.63
N GLY A 552 -4.61 39.44 42.32
CA GLY A 552 -4.16 39.98 41.04
C GLY A 552 -5.19 39.90 39.91
N GLY A 553 -6.06 38.88 39.91
CA GLY A 553 -7.17 38.74 38.97
C GLY A 553 -6.81 38.14 37.62
N ASP A 554 -5.54 37.75 37.41
CA ASP A 554 -5.08 37.15 36.16
C ASP A 554 -5.87 35.87 35.83
N VAL A 555 -6.20 35.72 34.54
CA VAL A 555 -6.85 34.54 33.99
C VAL A 555 -5.79 33.49 33.63
N SER A 556 -6.07 32.24 33.97
CA SER A 556 -5.26 31.09 33.56
C SER A 556 -6.05 30.19 32.60
N VAL A 557 -5.39 29.76 31.53
CA VAL A 557 -5.84 28.69 30.65
C VAL A 557 -5.32 27.38 31.21
N ASN A 558 -6.22 26.42 31.38
CA ASN A 558 -5.91 25.10 31.90
C ASN A 558 -6.22 24.09 30.78
N ILE A 559 -5.22 23.32 30.38
CA ILE A 559 -5.30 22.40 29.24
C ILE A 559 -5.01 20.98 29.71
N GLU A 560 -5.98 20.08 29.60
CA GLU A 560 -5.77 18.69 29.96
C GLU A 560 -4.80 18.00 28.99
N THR A 561 -3.82 17.31 29.55
CA THR A 561 -2.81 16.58 28.77
C THR A 561 -3.27 15.17 28.41
N ASN A 562 -4.20 14.60 29.18
CA ASN A 562 -4.77 13.26 29.02
C ASN A 562 -6.28 13.25 29.28
N ALA A 563 -7.04 12.47 28.50
CA ALA A 563 -8.50 12.30 28.64
C ALA A 563 -8.84 11.31 29.76
N VAL A 564 -8.38 11.55 30.99
CA VAL A 564 -8.63 10.67 32.16
C VAL A 564 -9.67 11.24 33.13
N GLY A 565 -10.27 12.38 32.79
CA GLY A 565 -11.03 13.21 33.73
C GLY A 565 -10.15 13.73 34.86
N GLN A 566 -10.56 14.81 35.49
CA GLN A 566 -9.80 15.45 36.58
C GLN A 566 -10.01 14.66 37.87
N THR A 567 -9.43 13.46 37.92
CA THR A 567 -9.51 12.60 39.09
C THR A 567 -8.53 13.12 40.12
N ALA A 568 -9.03 13.87 41.10
CA ALA A 568 -8.33 14.11 42.35
C ALA A 568 -7.97 12.75 42.96
N GLY A 569 -6.70 12.36 42.86
CA GLY A 569 -6.27 11.02 43.22
C GLY A 569 -4.86 11.05 43.75
N THR A 570 -4.69 11.53 44.99
CA THR A 570 -3.57 11.24 45.91
C THR A 570 -2.27 10.78 45.21
N GLY A 571 -1.62 11.70 44.50
CA GLY A 571 -0.42 11.42 43.71
C GLY A 571 0.05 12.72 43.05
N THR A 572 1.34 13.02 43.14
CA THR A 572 1.95 14.35 42.95
C THR A 572 2.11 14.81 41.50
N THR A 573 1.23 14.45 40.57
CA THR A 573 1.32 14.88 39.16
C THR A 573 0.00 15.49 38.73
N ASP A 574 0.01 16.80 38.50
CA ASP A 574 -1.02 17.47 37.73
C ASP A 574 -1.14 16.80 36.35
N ASN A 575 -2.33 16.77 35.75
CA ASN A 575 -2.54 16.32 34.36
C ASN A 575 -2.90 17.50 33.45
N VAL A 576 -2.70 18.72 33.93
CA VAL A 576 -3.06 19.97 33.28
C VAL A 576 -1.80 20.78 33.02
N ALA A 577 -1.70 21.38 31.85
CA ALA A 577 -0.76 22.46 31.56
C ALA A 577 -1.44 23.81 31.85
N VAL A 578 -0.80 24.69 32.62
CA VAL A 578 -1.38 25.96 33.03
C VAL A 578 -0.66 27.14 32.39
N ILE A 579 -1.38 27.92 31.59
CA ILE A 579 -0.88 29.16 30.97
C ILE A 579 -1.52 30.36 31.66
N THR A 580 -0.72 31.09 32.44
CA THR A 580 -1.18 32.32 33.13
C THR A 580 -1.08 33.50 32.18
N LEU A 581 -2.20 34.17 31.91
CA LEU A 581 -2.30 35.32 31.02
C LEU A 581 -2.23 36.62 31.84
N THR A 582 -1.01 37.11 32.08
CA THR A 582 -0.81 38.29 32.94
C THR A 582 -1.42 39.53 32.29
N GLY A 583 -2.28 40.23 33.04
CA GLY A 583 -3.00 41.43 32.60
C GLY A 583 -4.41 41.17 32.07
N VAL A 584 -4.71 39.94 31.66
CA VAL A 584 -6.08 39.52 31.31
C VAL A 584 -6.82 39.22 32.61
N THR A 585 -7.73 40.11 33.01
CA THR A 585 -8.38 40.09 34.34
C THR A 585 -9.88 39.77 34.30
N SER A 586 -10.39 39.27 33.17
CA SER A 586 -11.79 38.84 33.06
C SER A 586 -11.92 37.54 32.26
N LEU A 587 -12.66 36.58 32.79
CA LEU A 587 -13.01 35.34 32.08
C LEU A 587 -13.87 35.60 30.83
N SER A 588 -14.56 36.75 30.76
CA SER A 588 -15.30 37.15 29.55
C SER A 588 -14.38 37.52 28.39
N ASP A 589 -13.11 37.82 28.68
CA ASP A 589 -12.18 38.29 27.67
C ASP A 589 -11.49 37.13 26.95
N VAL A 590 -11.65 35.89 27.41
CA VAL A 590 -11.07 34.70 26.78
C VAL A 590 -12.14 33.79 26.22
N SER A 591 -11.85 33.15 25.10
CA SER A 591 -12.75 32.18 24.49
C SER A 591 -11.98 31.00 23.91
N PHE A 592 -12.62 29.83 23.85
CA PHE A 592 -12.10 28.64 23.20
C PHE A 592 -13.04 28.20 22.09
N ALA A 593 -12.49 27.97 20.90
CA ALA A 593 -13.21 27.34 19.80
C ALA A 593 -12.23 26.58 18.89
N ASN A 594 -12.60 25.37 18.46
CA ASN A 594 -11.86 24.58 17.47
C ASN A 594 -10.35 24.41 17.76
N GLY A 595 -10.00 24.15 19.03
CA GLY A 595 -8.60 23.97 19.46
C GLY A 595 -7.82 25.28 19.60
N VAL A 596 -8.49 26.43 19.55
CA VAL A 596 -7.86 27.76 19.60
C VAL A 596 -8.44 28.55 20.76
N ILE A 597 -7.55 29.14 21.56
CA ILE A 597 -7.89 30.10 22.59
C ILE A 597 -7.60 31.48 22.04
N THR A 598 -8.54 32.40 22.18
CA THR A 598 -8.39 33.79 21.76
C THR A 598 -8.76 34.73 22.89
N THR A 599 -8.32 35.98 22.79
CA THR A 599 -8.68 37.03 23.74
C THR A 599 -9.29 38.26 23.05
N THR A 600 -10.22 38.92 23.73
CA THR A 600 -10.72 40.26 23.38
C THR A 600 -10.08 41.36 24.24
N HIS A 601 -9.19 40.99 25.15
CA HIS A 601 -8.46 41.93 26.02
C HIS A 601 -7.69 42.96 25.18
N VAL A 602 -7.85 44.24 25.51
CA VAL A 602 -7.10 45.35 24.90
C VAL A 602 -6.16 45.88 25.97
N ALA A 603 -4.87 45.98 25.65
CA ALA A 603 -3.81 46.45 26.55
C ALA A 603 -4.05 47.85 27.12
#